data_AF-A0A2N9N0F2-F1
#
_entry.id   AF-A0A2N9N0F2-F1
#
_cell.length_a   1.000
_cell.length_b   1.000
_cell.length_c   1.000
_cell.angle_alpha   90.00
_cell.angle_beta   90.00
_cell.angle_gamma   90.00
#
_symmetry.space_group_name_H-M   'P 1'
#
loop_
_entity.id
_entity.type
_entity.pdbx_description
1 polymer ?
#
loop_
_entity_poly.entity_id
_entity_poly.type
_entity_poly.pdbx_seq_one_letter_code
_entity_poly.pdbx_strand_id
1 'polypeptide(L)'
;MHFTELDELYEQAGTALEKRLPLFQQNAAVIARRDDALNRAVALQIATGQIDEAIRTMTTHSFAVAEGANLNVAEHWTDAHILRAQTEISTKRYKEALADLQAAAIIPANLPLASGFGGANARTAELAYWTGLAQEGAGDARQAAESWKRAVTPPVAGSSAQAYYQGLAFQKLGQPEKAQALFQGLVNQPTPATGGRGGRGGRALSPRVRTATTHYLAGLGYLGLKDTAQAKAELTQAVQISPDLLGARTVLAALR
;
A
#
# COMPACT_ATOMS: atom_id res chain seq x y z
N MET A 1 -10.45 4.83 -27.70
CA MET A 1 -10.03 3.54 -27.13
C MET A 1 -10.24 3.61 -25.63
N HIS A 2 -10.79 2.55 -25.05
CA HIS A 2 -11.17 2.42 -23.64
C HIS A 2 -9.99 1.83 -22.84
N PHE A 3 -9.02 2.67 -22.48
CA PHE A 3 -7.77 2.24 -21.82
C PHE A 3 -7.99 1.71 -20.40
N THR A 4 -8.95 2.27 -19.67
CA THR A 4 -9.33 1.81 -18.34
C THR A 4 -9.77 0.35 -18.38
N GLU A 5 -10.71 0.04 -19.27
CA GLU A 5 -11.32 -1.27 -19.42
C GLU A 5 -10.30 -2.29 -19.95
N LEU A 6 -9.41 -1.88 -20.86
CA LEU A 6 -8.31 -2.72 -21.32
C LEU A 6 -7.36 -3.09 -20.18
N ASP A 7 -6.99 -2.13 -19.35
CA ASP A 7 -6.08 -2.40 -18.23
C ASP A 7 -6.73 -3.20 -17.10
N GLU A 8 -8.04 -3.01 -16.85
CA GLU A 8 -8.82 -3.88 -15.96
C GLU A 8 -8.79 -5.34 -16.44
N LEU A 9 -8.92 -5.58 -17.74
CA LEU A 9 -8.83 -6.93 -18.31
C LEU A 9 -7.41 -7.50 -18.16
N TYR A 10 -6.38 -6.68 -18.39
CA TYR A 10 -4.99 -7.11 -18.20
C TYR A 10 -4.65 -7.42 -16.75
N GLU A 11 -5.11 -6.60 -15.80
CA GLU A 11 -5.01 -6.85 -14.35
C GLU A 11 -5.69 -8.18 -14.01
N GLN A 12 -6.93 -8.38 -14.44
CA GLN A 12 -7.69 -9.63 -14.21
C GLN A 12 -7.03 -10.87 -14.82
N ALA A 13 -6.35 -10.71 -15.96
CA ALA A 13 -5.58 -11.77 -16.61
C ALA A 13 -4.17 -11.96 -16.00
N GLY A 14 -3.70 -11.05 -15.17
CA GLY A 14 -2.38 -11.15 -14.52
C GLY A 14 -1.24 -10.81 -15.44
N THR A 15 -1.52 -9.93 -16.40
CA THR A 15 -0.52 -9.42 -17.31
C THR A 15 0.49 -8.60 -16.52
N ALA A 16 1.77 -8.88 -16.76
CA ALA A 16 2.88 -8.18 -16.11
C ALA A 16 2.78 -6.65 -16.32
N LEU A 17 3.13 -5.88 -15.28
CA LEU A 17 3.09 -4.41 -15.32
C LEU A 17 3.99 -3.85 -16.42
N GLU A 18 5.10 -4.54 -16.68
CA GLU A 18 6.10 -4.19 -17.68
C GLU A 18 5.53 -4.27 -19.12
N LYS A 19 4.41 -4.99 -19.31
CA LYS A 19 3.66 -5.01 -20.58
C LYS A 19 2.55 -3.97 -20.63
N ARG A 20 2.02 -3.56 -19.47
CA ARG A 20 0.86 -2.67 -19.36
C ARG A 20 1.26 -1.19 -19.39
N LEU A 21 2.26 -0.82 -18.60
CA LEU A 21 2.74 0.56 -18.51
C LEU A 21 3.12 1.18 -19.86
N PRO A 22 3.83 0.49 -20.78
CA PRO A 22 4.16 1.06 -22.09
C PRO A 22 2.93 1.47 -22.91
N LEU A 23 1.80 0.77 -22.77
CA LEU A 23 0.56 1.12 -23.47
C LEU A 23 0.01 2.48 -23.02
N PHE A 24 0.11 2.78 -21.72
CA PHE A 24 -0.29 4.07 -21.17
C PHE A 24 0.69 5.18 -21.57
N GLN A 25 2.00 4.90 -21.51
CA GLN A 25 3.04 5.87 -21.89
C GLN A 25 2.96 6.26 -23.38
N GLN A 26 2.78 5.29 -24.27
CA GLN A 26 2.64 5.53 -25.72
C GLN A 26 1.38 6.33 -26.08
N ASN A 27 0.38 6.33 -25.19
CA ASN A 27 -0.91 6.99 -25.41
C ASN A 27 -1.18 8.10 -24.40
N ALA A 28 -0.15 8.67 -23.78
CA ALA A 28 -0.25 9.60 -22.66
C ALA A 28 -1.22 10.78 -22.91
N ALA A 29 -1.22 11.34 -24.13
CA ALA A 29 -2.11 12.44 -24.51
C ALA A 29 -3.61 12.06 -24.52
N VAL A 30 -3.93 10.78 -24.70
CA VAL A 30 -5.31 10.26 -24.61
C VAL A 30 -5.64 9.89 -23.17
N ILE A 31 -4.70 9.26 -22.46
CA ILE A 31 -4.84 8.89 -21.04
C ILE A 31 -5.14 10.13 -20.18
N ALA A 32 -4.39 11.22 -20.38
CA ALA A 32 -4.54 12.45 -19.60
C ALA A 32 -5.89 13.16 -19.75
N ARG A 33 -6.75 12.73 -20.70
CA ARG A 33 -8.08 13.32 -20.92
C ARG A 33 -9.18 12.69 -20.07
N ARG A 34 -8.90 11.58 -19.39
CA ARG A 34 -9.90 10.87 -18.58
C ARG A 34 -9.31 10.46 -17.24
N ASP A 35 -9.99 10.82 -16.16
CA ASP A 35 -9.52 10.58 -14.79
C ASP A 35 -9.41 9.10 -14.43
N ASP A 36 -10.29 8.27 -14.97
CA ASP A 36 -10.25 6.82 -14.75
C ASP A 36 -9.01 6.18 -15.40
N ALA A 37 -8.69 6.57 -16.63
CA ALA A 37 -7.48 6.12 -17.32
C ALA A 37 -6.21 6.69 -16.66
N LEU A 38 -6.23 7.96 -16.24
CA LEU A 38 -5.12 8.59 -15.55
C LEU A 38 -4.88 7.97 -14.16
N ASN A 39 -5.93 7.62 -13.43
CA ASN A 39 -5.83 6.90 -12.15
C ASN A 39 -5.10 5.56 -12.34
N ARG A 40 -5.44 4.80 -13.39
CA ARG A 40 -4.74 3.54 -13.71
C ARG A 40 -3.28 3.76 -14.12
N ALA A 41 -2.97 4.83 -14.85
CA ALA A 41 -1.59 5.20 -15.15
C ALA A 41 -0.78 5.51 -13.88
N VAL A 42 -1.35 6.26 -12.92
CA VAL A 42 -0.75 6.54 -11.62
C VAL A 42 -0.45 5.24 -10.86
N ALA A 43 -1.40 4.30 -10.82
CA ALA A 43 -1.18 2.99 -10.19
C ALA A 43 0.01 2.23 -10.81
N LEU A 44 0.07 2.18 -12.15
CA LEU A 44 1.16 1.53 -12.89
C LEU A 44 2.51 2.21 -12.65
N GLN A 45 2.54 3.55 -12.62
CA GLN A 45 3.74 4.32 -12.31
C GLN A 45 4.26 3.98 -10.91
N ILE A 46 3.38 3.97 -9.90
CA ILE A 46 3.76 3.62 -8.52
C ILE A 46 4.31 2.20 -8.44
N ALA A 47 3.59 1.23 -9.01
CA ALA A 47 3.98 -0.18 -8.94
C ALA A 47 5.24 -0.54 -9.75
N THR A 48 5.68 0.34 -10.65
CA THR A 48 6.92 0.24 -11.42
C THR A 48 8.04 1.17 -10.91
N GLY A 49 7.81 1.90 -9.81
CA GLY A 49 8.82 2.74 -9.17
C GLY A 49 8.97 4.16 -9.73
N GLN A 50 8.08 4.60 -10.63
CA GLN A 50 8.03 5.98 -11.13
C GLN A 50 7.28 6.89 -10.13
N ILE A 51 7.76 6.91 -8.89
CA ILE A 51 7.05 7.51 -7.75
C ILE A 51 6.91 9.03 -7.89
N ASP A 52 7.98 9.74 -8.25
CA ASP A 52 7.94 11.21 -8.39
C ASP A 52 7.00 11.67 -9.52
N GLU A 53 6.94 10.90 -10.60
CA GLU A 53 6.03 11.17 -11.72
C GLU A 53 4.56 11.01 -11.31
N ALA A 54 4.26 9.96 -10.54
CA ALA A 54 2.93 9.73 -10.00
C ALA A 54 2.51 10.85 -9.03
N ILE A 55 3.39 11.24 -8.10
CA ILE A 55 3.14 12.35 -7.16
C ILE A 55 2.92 13.65 -7.92
N ARG A 56 3.76 13.96 -8.92
CA ARG A 56 3.61 15.15 -9.75
C ARG A 56 2.25 15.18 -10.45
N THR A 57 1.85 14.06 -11.06
CA THR A 57 0.53 13.93 -11.71
C THR A 57 -0.61 14.20 -10.74
N MET A 58 -0.61 13.54 -9.58
CA MET A 58 -1.62 13.73 -8.53
C MET A 58 -1.59 15.14 -7.90
N THR A 59 -0.45 15.84 -7.96
CA THR A 59 -0.34 17.22 -7.46
C THR A 59 -0.92 18.22 -8.45
N THR A 60 -0.66 18.05 -9.75
CA THR A 60 -1.01 19.04 -10.77
C THR A 60 -2.40 18.85 -11.37
N HIS A 61 -2.95 17.64 -11.29
CA HIS A 61 -4.24 17.30 -11.86
C HIS A 61 -5.33 17.31 -10.79
N SER A 62 -6.50 17.87 -11.10
CA SER A 62 -7.70 17.79 -10.26
C SER A 62 -8.58 16.66 -10.75
N PHE A 63 -8.69 15.60 -9.95
CA PHE A 63 -9.52 14.45 -10.28
C PHE A 63 -10.97 14.72 -9.90
N ALA A 64 -11.90 14.41 -10.80
CA ALA A 64 -13.32 14.56 -10.59
C ALA A 64 -13.86 13.50 -9.61
N VAL A 65 -14.82 13.90 -8.78
CA VAL A 65 -15.64 12.96 -7.99
C VAL A 65 -16.57 12.24 -8.97
N ALA A 66 -16.29 10.98 -9.28
CA ALA A 66 -17.09 10.20 -10.21
C ALA A 66 -18.16 9.40 -9.46
N GLU A 67 -19.45 9.65 -9.75
CA GLU A 67 -20.54 8.80 -9.28
C GLU A 67 -20.39 7.39 -9.89
N GLY A 68 -20.16 6.39 -9.04
CA GLY A 68 -20.12 4.97 -9.44
C GLY A 68 -18.76 4.41 -9.88
N ALA A 69 -17.74 5.25 -10.11
CA ALA A 69 -16.35 4.81 -10.27
C ALA A 69 -15.56 5.13 -8.99
N ASN A 70 -15.18 4.10 -8.24
CA ASN A 70 -14.27 4.26 -7.10
C ASN A 70 -12.86 4.57 -7.62
N LEU A 71 -12.59 5.85 -7.89
CA LEU A 71 -11.24 6.34 -8.05
C LEU A 71 -10.55 6.26 -6.69
N ASN A 72 -9.51 5.44 -6.60
CA ASN A 72 -8.70 5.24 -5.41
C ASN A 72 -7.43 6.11 -5.43
N VAL A 73 -7.50 7.29 -6.07
CA VAL A 73 -6.35 8.20 -6.22
C VAL A 73 -5.79 8.64 -4.86
N ALA A 74 -6.66 8.80 -3.84
CA ALA A 74 -6.23 9.09 -2.48
C ALA A 74 -5.38 7.97 -1.84
N GLU A 75 -5.65 6.70 -2.19
CA GLU A 75 -4.83 5.56 -1.75
C GLU A 75 -3.47 5.60 -2.45
N HIS A 76 -3.45 5.88 -3.76
CA HIS A 76 -2.21 6.05 -4.53
C HIS A 76 -1.34 7.19 -4.01
N TRP A 77 -1.93 8.31 -3.60
CA TRP A 77 -1.22 9.40 -2.94
C TRP A 77 -0.49 8.93 -1.69
N THR A 78 -1.22 8.22 -0.81
CA THR A 78 -0.67 7.67 0.43
C THR A 78 0.46 6.68 0.14
N ASP A 79 0.26 5.75 -0.80
CA ASP A 79 1.26 4.74 -1.18
C ASP A 79 2.52 5.38 -1.76
N ALA A 80 2.39 6.33 -2.68
CA ALA A 80 3.52 6.97 -3.33
C ALA A 80 4.41 7.71 -2.32
N HIS A 81 3.81 8.48 -1.41
CA HIS A 81 4.54 9.20 -0.38
C HIS A 81 5.18 8.27 0.66
N ILE A 82 4.51 7.18 1.07
CA ILE A 82 5.13 6.19 1.95
C ILE A 82 6.35 5.54 1.28
N LEU A 83 6.24 5.15 0.00
CA LEU A 83 7.34 4.51 -0.73
C LEU A 83 8.53 5.46 -0.93
N ARG A 84 8.27 6.74 -1.21
CA ARG A 84 9.33 7.75 -1.30
C ARG A 84 9.99 7.96 0.07
N ALA A 85 9.21 8.11 1.13
CA ALA A 85 9.73 8.22 2.50
C ALA A 85 10.61 7.03 2.91
N GLN A 86 10.25 5.79 2.54
CA GLN A 86 11.09 4.61 2.80
C GLN A 86 12.46 4.71 2.12
N THR A 87 12.50 5.22 0.88
CA THR A 87 13.74 5.46 0.13
C THR A 87 14.56 6.59 0.76
N GLU A 88 13.89 7.63 1.24
CA GLU A 88 14.54 8.75 1.92
C GLU A 88 15.12 8.34 3.28
N ILE A 89 14.41 7.52 4.06
CA ILE A 89 14.92 6.93 5.31
C ILE A 89 16.16 6.09 5.03
N SER A 90 16.14 5.20 4.03
CA SER A 90 17.30 4.35 3.71
C SER A 90 18.52 5.15 3.23
N THR A 91 18.29 6.33 2.65
CA THR A 91 19.32 7.28 2.22
C THR A 91 19.62 8.37 3.27
N LYS A 92 19.11 8.23 4.50
CA LYS A 92 19.30 9.15 5.64
C LYS A 92 18.78 10.58 5.42
N ARG A 93 17.85 10.76 4.48
CA ARG A 93 17.13 12.02 4.19
C ARG A 93 15.89 12.13 5.07
N TYR A 94 16.11 12.18 6.39
CA TYR A 94 15.02 12.05 7.36
C TYR A 94 14.05 13.23 7.35
N LYS A 95 14.52 14.44 7.00
CA LYS A 95 13.66 15.64 6.93
C LYS A 95 12.66 15.52 5.79
N GLU A 96 13.13 15.07 4.64
CA GLU A 96 12.33 14.78 3.46
C GLU A 96 11.33 13.67 3.75
N ALA A 97 11.79 12.58 4.37
CA ALA A 97 10.91 11.46 4.74
C ALA A 97 9.77 11.87 5.66
N LEU A 98 10.03 12.75 6.64
CA LEU A 98 8.99 13.29 7.52
C LEU A 98 7.99 14.16 6.76
N ALA A 99 8.44 14.96 5.79
CA ALA A 99 7.56 15.76 4.95
C ALA A 99 6.66 14.86 4.08
N ASP A 100 7.20 13.78 3.53
CA ASP A 100 6.43 12.80 2.75
C ASP A 100 5.43 12.04 3.59
N LEU A 101 5.81 11.58 4.78
CA LEU A 101 4.88 10.90 5.68
C LEU A 101 3.76 11.83 6.17
N GLN A 102 4.05 13.11 6.33
CA GLN A 102 3.03 14.13 6.60
C GLN A 102 2.10 14.33 5.40
N ALA A 103 2.64 14.39 4.18
CA ALA A 103 1.84 14.48 2.97
C ALA A 103 0.96 13.23 2.78
N ALA A 104 1.47 12.04 3.04
CA ALA A 104 0.70 10.79 3.01
C ALA A 104 -0.47 10.77 4.01
N ALA A 105 -0.34 11.49 5.14
CA ALA A 105 -1.40 11.60 6.15
C ALA A 105 -2.49 12.61 5.77
N ILE A 106 -2.23 13.53 4.84
CA ILE A 106 -3.13 14.64 4.48
C ILE A 106 -3.48 14.52 2.99
N ILE A 107 -4.70 14.07 2.70
CA ILE A 107 -5.17 13.96 1.31
C ILE A 107 -5.49 15.36 0.76
N PRO A 108 -4.85 15.78 -0.35
CA PRO A 108 -5.14 17.05 -1.00
C PRO A 108 -6.58 17.15 -1.50
N ALA A 109 -7.16 18.36 -1.47
CA ALA A 109 -8.55 18.60 -1.87
C ALA A 109 -8.84 18.33 -3.35
N ASN A 110 -7.80 18.30 -4.20
CA ASN A 110 -7.91 17.96 -5.61
C ASN A 110 -8.01 16.45 -5.89
N LEU A 111 -7.92 15.61 -4.85
CA LEU A 111 -8.06 14.16 -4.94
C LEU A 111 -9.37 13.70 -4.30
N PRO A 112 -10.29 13.06 -5.07
CA PRO A 112 -11.53 12.58 -4.51
C PRO A 112 -11.25 11.44 -3.52
N LEU A 113 -11.89 11.52 -2.35
CA LEU A 113 -11.93 10.38 -1.43
C LEU A 113 -12.85 9.30 -2.01
N ALA A 114 -12.43 8.04 -1.94
CA ALA A 114 -13.30 6.93 -2.27
C ALA A 114 -14.57 7.01 -1.39
N SER A 115 -15.75 6.95 -2.02
CA SER A 115 -17.02 7.03 -1.30
C SER A 115 -17.15 5.84 -0.35
N GLY A 116 -17.24 6.10 0.97
CA GLY A 116 -17.54 5.08 1.97
C GLY A 116 -16.60 5.00 3.18
N PHE A 117 -15.45 5.66 3.16
CA PHE A 117 -14.56 5.76 4.32
C PHE A 117 -14.32 7.22 4.67
N GLY A 118 -15.09 7.72 5.63
CA GLY A 118 -14.99 9.09 6.10
C GLY A 118 -13.61 9.38 6.69
N GLY A 119 -12.76 10.07 5.93
CA GLY A 119 -11.63 10.91 6.37
C GLY A 119 -10.48 10.27 7.15
N ALA A 120 -10.65 9.07 7.72
CA ALA A 120 -9.62 8.39 8.48
C ALA A 120 -8.75 7.57 7.53
N ASN A 121 -7.48 7.94 7.40
CA ASN A 121 -6.51 7.15 6.66
C ASN A 121 -6.41 5.74 7.28
N ALA A 122 -6.81 4.69 6.56
CA ALA A 122 -6.78 3.31 7.03
C ALA A 122 -5.35 2.77 7.27
N ARG A 123 -4.32 3.59 7.00
CA ARG A 123 -2.89 3.29 7.11
C ARG A 123 -2.22 3.93 8.34
N THR A 124 -2.99 4.24 9.40
CA THR A 124 -2.48 4.97 10.59
C THR A 124 -1.30 4.28 11.27
N ALA A 125 -1.32 2.96 11.44
CA ALA A 125 -0.25 2.23 12.11
C ALA A 125 1.05 2.24 11.28
N GLU A 126 0.91 2.09 9.96
CA GLU A 126 2.02 2.17 9.02
C GLU A 126 2.68 3.54 8.98
N LEU A 127 1.87 4.60 8.82
CA LEU A 127 2.38 5.97 8.82
C LEU A 127 3.09 6.31 10.12
N ALA A 128 2.50 5.94 11.26
CA ALA A 128 3.09 6.17 12.57
C ALA A 128 4.39 5.36 12.77
N TYR A 129 4.44 4.13 12.27
CA TYR A 129 5.66 3.31 12.31
C TYR A 129 6.81 3.96 11.52
N TRP A 130 6.58 4.31 10.26
CA TRP A 130 7.59 4.94 9.41
C TRP A 130 8.00 6.33 9.93
N THR A 131 7.05 7.09 10.50
CA THR A 131 7.34 8.39 11.14
C THR A 131 8.29 8.19 12.32
N GLY A 132 8.06 7.16 13.14
CA GLY A 132 8.95 6.83 14.25
C GLY A 132 10.35 6.43 13.79
N LEU A 133 10.47 5.68 12.69
CA LEU A 133 11.78 5.35 12.10
C LEU A 133 12.53 6.59 11.59
N ALA A 134 11.84 7.50 10.91
CA ALA A 134 12.45 8.75 10.42
C ALA A 134 12.91 9.64 11.60
N GLN A 135 12.10 9.75 12.66
CA GLN A 135 12.44 10.50 13.88
C GLN A 135 13.63 9.88 14.63
N GLU A 136 13.64 8.55 14.78
CA GLU A 136 14.76 7.82 15.38
C GLU A 136 16.06 8.07 14.60
N GLY A 137 16.01 7.96 13.26
CA GLY A 137 17.14 8.23 12.39
C GLY A 137 17.64 9.68 12.47
N ALA A 138 16.73 10.64 12.68
CA ALA A 138 17.04 12.05 12.92
C ALA A 138 17.59 12.35 14.34
N GLY A 139 17.68 11.34 15.21
CA GLY A 139 18.17 11.48 16.58
C GLY A 139 17.10 11.87 17.61
N ASP A 140 15.82 11.91 17.23
CA ASP A 140 14.72 12.23 18.14
C ASP A 140 14.03 10.98 18.67
N ALA A 141 14.71 10.30 19.61
CA ALA A 141 14.21 9.07 20.23
C ALA A 141 12.89 9.27 20.99
N ARG A 142 12.64 10.47 21.52
CA ARG A 142 11.42 10.78 22.25
C ARG A 142 10.22 10.80 21.31
N GLN A 143 10.30 11.57 20.22
CA GLN A 143 9.23 11.63 19.25
C GLN A 143 9.03 10.27 18.56
N ALA A 144 10.12 9.53 18.30
CA ALA A 144 10.03 8.18 17.75
C ALA A 144 9.16 7.25 18.61
N ALA A 145 9.40 7.25 19.93
CA ALA A 145 8.60 6.47 20.88
C ALA A 145 7.13 6.91 20.92
N GLU A 146 6.86 8.22 20.83
CA GLU A 146 5.48 8.75 20.75
C GLU A 146 4.78 8.31 19.45
N SER A 147 5.50 8.26 18.34
CA SER A 147 5.00 7.73 17.06
C SER A 147 4.67 6.24 17.13
N TRP A 148 5.53 5.41 17.72
CA TRP A 148 5.22 3.98 17.86
C TRP A 148 4.08 3.71 18.86
N LYS A 149 3.92 4.54 19.90
CA LYS A 149 2.74 4.47 20.78
C LYS A 149 1.44 4.76 20.02
N ARG A 150 1.46 5.73 19.09
CA ARG A 150 0.34 6.00 18.18
C ARG A 150 0.11 4.83 17.21
N ALA A 151 1.16 4.19 16.71
CA ALA A 151 1.02 3.06 15.80
C ALA A 151 0.22 1.89 16.42
N VAL A 152 0.42 1.63 17.72
CA VAL A 152 -0.25 0.51 18.42
C VAL A 152 -1.63 0.85 19.00
N THR A 153 -2.11 2.09 18.81
CA THR A 153 -3.37 2.57 19.41
C THR A 153 -4.26 3.28 18.36
N PRO A 154 -5.50 2.82 18.13
CA PRO A 154 -6.15 1.66 18.72
C PRO A 154 -5.56 0.34 18.21
N PRO A 155 -5.72 -0.78 18.94
CA PRO A 155 -5.39 -2.10 18.43
C PRO A 155 -6.17 -2.37 17.14
N VAL A 156 -5.50 -2.87 16.10
CA VAL A 156 -6.19 -3.24 14.87
C VAL A 156 -6.97 -4.54 15.08
N ALA A 157 -8.23 -4.55 14.63
CA ALA A 157 -9.02 -5.77 14.62
C ALA A 157 -8.58 -6.65 13.43
N GLY A 158 -7.83 -7.72 13.72
CA GLY A 158 -7.55 -8.79 12.78
C GLY A 158 -6.60 -8.47 11.60
N SER A 159 -6.86 -9.19 10.52
CA SER A 159 -5.99 -9.70 9.45
C SER A 159 -5.56 -8.69 8.40
N SER A 160 -4.93 -7.58 8.80
CA SER A 160 -4.50 -6.55 7.84
C SER A 160 -3.00 -6.30 7.90
N ALA A 161 -2.44 -5.70 6.84
CA ALA A 161 -1.07 -5.24 6.84
C ALA A 161 -0.77 -4.23 7.97
N GLN A 162 -1.79 -3.55 8.53
CA GLN A 162 -1.60 -2.70 9.70
C GLN A 162 -1.16 -3.48 10.94
N ALA A 163 -1.58 -4.75 11.09
CA ALA A 163 -1.14 -5.60 12.20
C ALA A 163 0.37 -5.87 12.14
N TYR A 164 0.95 -5.95 10.93
CA TYR A 164 2.39 -6.06 10.75
C TYR A 164 3.10 -4.81 11.28
N TYR A 165 2.64 -3.62 10.91
CA TYR A 165 3.23 -2.37 11.39
C TYR A 165 3.02 -2.13 12.90
N GLN A 166 1.88 -2.56 13.47
CA GLN A 166 1.70 -2.60 14.92
C GLN A 166 2.72 -3.53 15.59
N GLY A 167 2.97 -4.71 15.00
CA GLY A 167 3.98 -5.65 15.49
C GLY A 167 5.38 -5.03 15.47
N LEU A 168 5.76 -4.38 14.37
CA LEU A 168 7.06 -3.68 14.28
C LEU A 168 7.16 -2.53 15.30
N ALA A 169 6.08 -1.77 15.52
CA ALA A 169 6.03 -0.73 16.54
C ALA A 169 6.16 -1.32 17.97
N PHE A 170 5.52 -2.44 18.27
CA PHE A 170 5.71 -3.14 19.55
C PHE A 170 7.15 -3.60 19.77
N GLN A 171 7.83 -4.10 18.72
CA GLN A 171 9.27 -4.41 18.82
C GLN A 171 10.09 -3.18 19.19
N LYS A 172 9.82 -2.04 18.54
CA LYS A 172 10.48 -0.77 18.83
C LYS A 172 10.19 -0.23 20.24
N LEU A 173 9.03 -0.55 20.79
CA LEU A 173 8.64 -0.23 22.17
C LEU A 173 9.13 -1.25 23.21
N GLY A 174 9.95 -2.24 22.82
CA GLY A 174 10.48 -3.25 23.74
C GLY A 174 9.43 -4.27 24.24
N GLN A 175 8.38 -4.52 23.46
CA GLN A 175 7.31 -5.47 23.79
C GLN A 175 7.23 -6.59 22.72
N PRO A 176 8.28 -7.41 22.56
CA PRO A 176 8.38 -8.39 21.47
C PRO A 176 7.31 -9.48 21.53
N GLU A 177 6.76 -9.81 22.70
CA GLU A 177 5.73 -10.83 22.87
C GLU A 177 4.43 -10.41 22.18
N LYS A 178 4.06 -9.13 22.28
CA LYS A 178 2.89 -8.57 21.58
C LYS A 178 3.10 -8.55 20.07
N ALA A 179 4.33 -8.27 19.63
CA ALA A 179 4.67 -8.33 18.21
C ALA A 179 4.54 -9.74 17.66
N GLN A 180 5.05 -10.75 18.38
CA GLN A 180 4.98 -12.15 17.96
C GLN A 180 3.54 -12.62 17.80
N ALA A 181 2.64 -12.26 18.72
CA ALA A 181 1.22 -12.59 18.62
C ALA A 181 0.57 -12.02 17.35
N LEU A 182 0.89 -10.77 16.98
CA LEU A 182 0.38 -10.13 15.76
C LEU A 182 0.90 -10.84 14.50
N PHE A 183 2.19 -11.15 14.46
CA PHE A 183 2.78 -11.85 13.30
C PHE A 183 2.25 -13.26 13.14
N GLN A 184 2.10 -14.02 14.23
CA GLN A 184 1.48 -15.34 14.20
C GLN A 184 0.01 -15.25 13.73
N GLY A 185 -0.70 -14.21 14.17
CA GLY A 185 -2.05 -13.90 13.71
C GLY A 185 -2.13 -13.66 12.20
N LEU A 186 -1.09 -13.11 11.57
CA LEU A 186 -1.03 -12.92 10.12
C LEU A 186 -0.78 -14.22 9.36
N VAL A 187 0.09 -15.10 9.89
CA VAL A 187 0.38 -16.41 9.28
C VAL A 187 -0.83 -17.34 9.36
N ASN A 188 -1.53 -17.36 10.48
CA ASN A 188 -2.63 -18.28 10.74
C ASN A 188 -3.97 -17.84 10.13
N GLN A 189 -3.95 -16.90 9.19
CA GLN A 189 -5.18 -16.41 8.57
C GLN A 189 -5.81 -17.47 7.68
N PRO A 190 -7.09 -17.82 7.88
CA PRO A 190 -7.77 -18.72 6.98
C PRO A 190 -7.83 -18.10 5.58
N THR A 191 -7.47 -18.88 4.56
CA THR A 191 -7.76 -18.54 3.17
C THR A 191 -9.28 -18.34 3.05
N PRO A 192 -9.77 -17.18 2.58
CA PRO A 192 -11.20 -16.94 2.50
C PRO A 192 -11.83 -17.98 1.56
N ALA A 193 -12.85 -18.68 2.04
CA ALA A 193 -13.62 -19.64 1.25
C ALA A 193 -14.11 -18.99 -0.05
N THR A 194 -14.18 -19.77 -1.12
CA THR A 194 -14.50 -19.34 -2.50
C THR A 194 -15.91 -18.75 -2.69
N GLY A 195 -16.71 -18.51 -1.64
CA GLY A 195 -18.15 -18.22 -1.73
C GLY A 195 -18.70 -17.00 -0.96
N GLY A 196 -17.90 -16.04 -0.51
CA GLY A 196 -18.40 -14.87 0.23
C GLY A 196 -19.20 -13.89 -0.63
N ARG A 197 -20.53 -13.81 -0.40
CA ARG A 197 -21.45 -12.86 -1.04
C ARG A 197 -21.03 -11.42 -0.70
N GLY A 198 -20.62 -10.65 -1.71
CA GLY A 198 -20.20 -9.25 -1.56
C GLY A 198 -21.28 -8.40 -0.88
N GLY A 199 -20.88 -7.66 0.16
CA GLY A 199 -21.72 -6.67 0.83
C GLY A 199 -22.07 -5.50 -0.11
N ARG A 200 -23.25 -4.92 0.10
CA ARG A 200 -23.80 -3.76 -0.64
C ARG A 200 -22.76 -2.64 -0.73
N GLY A 201 -22.35 -2.29 -1.96
CA GLY A 201 -21.69 -1.03 -2.28
C GLY A 201 -20.21 -1.10 -2.69
N GLY A 202 -19.53 -2.24 -2.54
CA GLY A 202 -18.15 -2.43 -3.01
C GLY A 202 -18.06 -3.59 -4.01
N ARG A 203 -17.28 -3.41 -5.09
CA ARG A 203 -16.96 -4.52 -6.03
C ARG A 203 -16.23 -5.59 -5.21
N ALA A 204 -16.83 -6.77 -5.06
CA ALA A 204 -16.21 -7.86 -4.30
C ALA A 204 -14.85 -8.19 -4.92
N LEU A 205 -13.78 -8.24 -4.11
CA LEU A 205 -12.45 -8.62 -4.58
C LEU A 205 -12.53 -9.95 -5.32
N SER A 206 -11.86 -10.07 -6.48
CA SER A 206 -11.84 -11.32 -7.22
C SER A 206 -11.22 -12.43 -6.37
N PRO A 207 -11.62 -13.71 -6.56
CA PRO A 207 -11.02 -14.83 -5.83
C PRO A 207 -9.48 -14.83 -5.90
N ARG A 208 -8.95 -14.49 -7.08
CA ARG A 208 -7.51 -14.34 -7.33
C ARG A 208 -6.85 -13.30 -6.42
N VAL A 209 -7.43 -12.10 -6.32
CA VAL A 209 -6.91 -11.03 -5.46
C VAL A 209 -6.99 -11.45 -3.98
N ARG A 210 -8.06 -12.11 -3.56
CA ARG A 210 -8.17 -12.61 -2.17
C ARG A 210 -7.06 -13.61 -1.84
N THR A 211 -6.80 -14.57 -2.74
CA THR A 211 -5.70 -15.53 -2.56
C THR A 211 -4.35 -14.84 -2.51
N ALA A 212 -4.08 -13.88 -3.40
CA ALA A 212 -2.84 -13.09 -3.37
C ALA A 212 -2.69 -12.31 -2.06
N THR A 213 -3.77 -11.71 -1.55
CA THR A 213 -3.77 -11.01 -0.27
C THR A 213 -3.48 -11.95 0.90
N THR A 214 -3.99 -13.18 0.91
CA THR A 214 -3.65 -14.16 1.95
C THR A 214 -2.15 -14.48 1.95
N HIS A 215 -1.57 -14.77 0.79
CA HIS A 215 -0.12 -14.98 0.66
C HIS A 215 0.67 -13.73 1.09
N TYR A 216 0.22 -12.53 0.74
CA TYR A 216 0.86 -11.29 1.17
C TYR A 216 0.87 -11.14 2.69
N LEU A 217 -0.26 -11.37 3.36
CA LEU A 217 -0.35 -11.27 4.82
C LEU A 217 0.50 -12.35 5.51
N ALA A 218 0.49 -13.59 5.02
CA ALA A 218 1.35 -14.65 5.52
C ALA A 218 2.84 -14.27 5.36
N GLY A 219 3.22 -13.71 4.22
CA GLY A 219 4.55 -13.21 3.95
C GLY A 219 5.00 -12.12 4.93
N LEU A 220 4.13 -11.15 5.24
CA LEU A 220 4.38 -10.15 6.29
C LEU A 220 4.54 -10.79 7.68
N GLY A 221 3.70 -11.76 8.00
CA GLY A 221 3.78 -12.51 9.27
C GLY A 221 5.12 -13.22 9.44
N TYR A 222 5.52 -14.02 8.46
CA TYR A 222 6.82 -14.70 8.47
C TYR A 222 7.99 -13.71 8.53
N LEU A 223 7.90 -12.59 7.82
CA LEU A 223 8.92 -11.54 7.88
C LEU A 223 9.07 -10.97 9.29
N GLY A 224 7.96 -10.70 9.98
CA GLY A 224 7.97 -10.24 11.38
C GLY A 224 8.51 -11.28 12.36
N LEU A 225 8.28 -12.57 12.07
CA LEU A 225 8.85 -13.71 12.80
C LEU A 225 10.32 -14.01 12.44
N LYS A 226 10.92 -13.22 11.55
CA LYS A 226 12.30 -13.39 11.03
C LYS A 226 12.52 -14.67 10.22
N ASP A 227 11.46 -15.34 9.77
CA ASP A 227 11.53 -16.45 8.82
C ASP A 227 11.56 -15.90 7.39
N THR A 228 12.75 -15.42 6.98
CA THR A 228 12.95 -14.78 5.67
C THR A 228 12.73 -15.73 4.50
N ALA A 229 12.94 -17.04 4.69
CA ALA A 229 12.74 -18.04 3.65
C ALA A 229 11.26 -18.22 3.33
N GLN A 230 10.42 -18.43 4.35
CA GLN A 230 8.97 -18.53 4.18
C GLN A 230 8.37 -17.20 3.72
N ALA A 231 8.83 -16.07 4.29
CA ALA A 231 8.37 -14.75 3.85
C ALA A 231 8.58 -14.53 2.35
N LYS A 232 9.76 -14.85 1.83
CA LYS A 232 10.09 -14.73 0.40
C LYS A 232 9.24 -15.66 -0.45
N ALA A 233 8.98 -16.89 0.00
CA ALA A 233 8.15 -17.86 -0.72
C ALA A 233 6.70 -17.34 -0.87
N GLU A 234 6.09 -16.93 0.25
CA GLU A 234 4.73 -16.40 0.29
C GLU A 234 4.57 -15.12 -0.54
N LEU A 235 5.50 -14.17 -0.39
CA LEU A 235 5.48 -12.92 -1.18
C LEU A 235 5.68 -13.18 -2.67
N THR A 236 6.48 -14.17 -3.04
CA THR A 236 6.63 -14.58 -4.46
C THR A 236 5.33 -15.13 -5.01
N GLN A 237 4.62 -15.97 -4.26
CA GLN A 237 3.29 -16.45 -4.65
C GLN A 237 2.29 -15.29 -4.79
N ALA A 238 2.28 -14.35 -3.84
CA ALA A 238 1.41 -13.18 -3.89
C ALA A 238 1.63 -12.35 -5.17
N VAL A 239 2.89 -12.08 -5.56
CA VAL A 239 3.23 -11.32 -6.77
C VAL A 239 2.95 -12.10 -8.05
N GLN A 240 3.17 -13.42 -8.06
CA GLN A 240 2.82 -14.27 -9.22
C GLN A 240 1.30 -14.30 -9.43
N ILE A 241 0.54 -14.42 -8.34
CA ILE A 241 -0.93 -14.45 -8.40
C ILE A 241 -1.48 -13.07 -8.69
N SER A 242 -0.91 -11.99 -8.19
CA SER A 242 -1.36 -10.63 -8.48
C SER A 242 -0.16 -9.69 -8.67
N PRO A 243 0.28 -9.49 -9.93
CA PRO A 243 1.41 -8.61 -10.23
C PRO A 243 1.18 -7.15 -9.89
N ASP A 244 -0.05 -6.75 -9.58
CA ASP A 244 -0.43 -5.38 -9.16
C ASP A 244 -0.45 -5.18 -7.65
N LEU A 245 -0.31 -6.25 -6.87
CA LEU A 245 -0.38 -6.16 -5.41
C LEU A 245 0.86 -5.44 -4.87
N LEU A 246 0.75 -4.11 -4.79
CA LEU A 246 1.85 -3.19 -4.51
C LEU A 246 2.63 -3.58 -3.26
N GLY A 247 1.94 -3.82 -2.14
CA GLY A 247 2.58 -4.21 -0.88
C GLY A 247 3.41 -5.49 -0.97
N ALA A 248 2.94 -6.50 -1.72
CA ALA A 248 3.70 -7.74 -1.89
C ALA A 248 4.96 -7.51 -2.73
N ARG A 249 4.86 -6.72 -3.80
CA ARG A 249 6.01 -6.37 -4.66
C ARG A 249 7.08 -5.60 -3.90
N THR A 250 6.68 -4.57 -3.18
CA THR A 250 7.61 -3.65 -2.51
C THR A 250 8.37 -4.37 -1.40
N VAL A 251 7.66 -5.18 -0.60
CA VAL A 251 8.29 -6.01 0.43
C VAL A 251 9.19 -7.07 -0.20
N LEU A 252 8.76 -7.76 -1.25
CA LEU A 252 9.59 -8.75 -1.95
C LEU A 252 10.87 -8.13 -2.54
N ALA A 253 10.77 -6.92 -3.10
CA ALA A 253 11.91 -6.21 -3.65
C ALA A 253 12.95 -5.84 -2.58
N ALA A 254 12.50 -5.51 -1.36
CA ALA A 254 13.38 -5.21 -0.23
C ALA A 254 14.09 -6.46 0.36
N LEU A 255 13.66 -7.68 -0.01
CA LEU A 255 14.25 -8.95 0.42
C LEU A 255 15.25 -9.55 -0.60
N ARG A 256 15.56 -8.84 -1.67
CA ARG A 256 16.53 -9.26 -2.70
C ARG A 256 17.91 -8.72 -2.39
#